data_AF-A0A819HXM3-F1
#
_entry.id   AF-A0A819HXM3-F1
#
_cell.length_a   1.000
_cell.length_b   1.000
_cell.length_c   1.000
_cell.angle_alpha   90.00
_cell.angle_beta   90.00
_cell.angle_gamma   90.00
#
_symmetry.space_group_name_H-M   'P 1'
#
loop_
_entity.id
_entity.type
_entity.pdbx_description
1 polymer ?
#
loop_
_entity_poly.entity_id
_entity_poly.type
_entity_poly.pdbx_seq_one_letter_code
_entity_poly.pdbx_strand_id
1 'polypeptide(L)'
;MSFLSLFYLLFTSTIQSRSSLLSTAQMLFEITLMNFDASDFTGADPFLGSFSFSCFIIIVVFVCLSMFLSIINDGFHHVEQNSIENQQILSYILTKFLSWTRKNILYI
;
A
#
# COMPACT_ATOMS: atom_id res chain seq x y z
N MET A 1 -8.51 -13.57 4.32
CA MET A 1 -9.47 -14.57 4.84
C MET A 1 -8.88 -15.50 5.89
N SER A 2 -7.69 -16.09 5.73
CA SER A 2 -7.12 -17.02 6.74
C SER A 2 -6.88 -16.39 8.12
N PHE A 3 -6.31 -15.17 8.20
CA PHE A 3 -6.18 -14.46 9.47
C PHE A 3 -7.54 -14.06 10.05
N LEU A 4 -8.50 -13.68 9.21
CA LEU A 4 -9.87 -13.34 9.62
C LEU A 4 -10.56 -14.53 10.31
N SER A 5 -10.46 -15.73 9.72
CA SER A 5 -11.03 -16.94 10.33
C SER A 5 -10.33 -17.35 11.62
N LEU A 6 -9.02 -17.15 11.71
CA LEU A 6 -8.22 -17.45 12.90
C LEU A 6 -8.56 -16.50 14.06
N PHE A 7 -8.66 -15.19 13.77
CA PHE A 7 -9.12 -14.20 14.75
C PHE A 7 -10.60 -14.41 15.13
N TYR A 8 -11.47 -14.77 14.18
CA TYR A 8 -12.86 -15.08 14.47
C TYR A 8 -13.02 -16.26 15.44
N LEU A 9 -12.19 -17.31 15.29
CA LEU A 9 -12.16 -18.45 16.21
C LEU A 9 -11.61 -18.06 17.58
N LEU A 10 -10.54 -17.26 17.62
CA LEU A 10 -9.93 -16.76 18.85
C LEU A 10 -10.91 -15.87 19.66
N PHE A 11 -11.64 -14.98 18.97
CA PHE A 11 -12.64 -14.10 19.56
C PHE A 11 -13.93 -14.83 19.95
N THR A 12 -14.32 -15.86 19.19
CA THR A 12 -15.44 -16.76 19.58
C THR A 12 -15.17 -17.42 20.94
N SER A 13 -13.91 -17.72 21.25
CA SER A 13 -13.51 -18.33 22.53
C SER A 13 -13.41 -17.34 23.70
N THR A 14 -13.28 -16.04 23.44
CA THR A 14 -12.98 -15.02 24.47
C THR A 14 -14.11 -14.02 24.70
N ILE A 15 -14.93 -13.75 23.68
CA ILE A 15 -16.01 -12.76 23.74
C ILE A 15 -17.33 -13.44 23.32
N GLN A 16 -18.01 -14.03 24.30
CA GLN A 16 -19.38 -14.54 24.14
C GLN A 16 -20.41 -13.41 23.86
N SER A 17 -19.98 -12.16 23.78
CA SER A 17 -20.86 -10.99 23.65
C SER A 17 -20.32 -9.98 22.62
N ARG A 18 -20.48 -10.29 21.33
CA ARG A 18 -20.66 -9.38 20.15
C ARG A 18 -20.26 -10.08 18.83
N SER A 19 -20.75 -11.31 18.64
CA SER A 19 -20.42 -12.21 17.53
C SER A 19 -21.08 -11.84 16.19
N SER A 20 -20.50 -10.90 15.45
CA SER A 20 -20.69 -10.87 13.99
C SER A 20 -19.33 -10.84 13.30
N LEU A 21 -19.19 -11.63 12.24
CA LEU A 21 -17.98 -11.68 11.41
C LEU A 21 -17.61 -10.29 10.87
N LEU A 22 -18.62 -9.43 10.68
CA LEU A 22 -18.48 -8.04 10.29
C LEU A 22 -17.80 -7.18 11.37
N SER A 23 -18.20 -7.33 12.63
CA SER A 23 -17.57 -6.64 13.77
C SER A 23 -16.09 -7.01 13.89
N THR A 24 -15.78 -8.31 13.77
CA THR A 24 -14.39 -8.79 13.76
C THR A 24 -13.61 -8.21 12.58
N ALA A 25 -14.19 -8.17 11.37
CA ALA A 25 -13.56 -7.56 10.21
C ALA A 25 -13.29 -6.05 10.40
N GLN A 26 -14.22 -5.32 11.01
CA GLN A 26 -14.03 -3.90 11.36
C GLN A 26 -12.87 -3.72 12.32
N MET A 27 -12.78 -4.53 13.38
CA MET A 27 -11.66 -4.49 14.32
C MET A 27 -10.32 -4.80 13.63
N LEU A 28 -10.25 -5.83 12.77
CA LEU A 28 -9.02 -6.10 12.01
C LEU A 28 -8.62 -4.94 11.09
N PHE A 29 -9.59 -4.22 10.54
CA PHE A 29 -9.34 -3.03 9.74
C PHE A 29 -8.80 -1.88 10.60
N GLU A 30 -9.40 -1.60 11.74
CA GLU A 30 -8.91 -0.62 12.72
C GLU A 30 -7.48 -0.91 13.20
N ILE A 31 -7.18 -2.19 13.47
CA ILE A 31 -5.82 -2.65 13.80
C ILE A 31 -4.86 -2.40 12.63
N THR A 32 -5.31 -2.62 11.38
CA THR A 32 -4.50 -2.34 10.18
C THR A 32 -4.23 -0.84 10.00
N LEU A 33 -5.19 0.02 10.35
CA LEU A 33 -5.00 1.48 10.40
C LEU A 33 -4.26 1.95 11.67
N MET A 34 -3.86 1.03 12.54
CA MET A 34 -3.24 1.31 13.84
C MET A 34 -4.12 2.16 14.78
N ASN A 35 -5.41 2.25 14.50
CA ASN A 35 -6.40 2.96 15.30
C ASN A 35 -7.19 1.96 16.14
N PHE A 36 -6.52 1.28 17.07
CA PHE A 36 -7.16 0.26 17.91
C PHE A 36 -7.21 0.70 19.38
N ASP A 37 -8.32 0.41 20.05
CA ASP A 37 -8.50 0.66 21.47
C ASP A 37 -8.02 -0.57 22.26
N ALA A 38 -6.93 -0.42 23.02
CA ALA A 38 -6.33 -1.53 23.78
C ALA A 38 -7.22 -2.04 24.92
N SER A 39 -8.26 -1.27 25.27
CA SER A 39 -9.24 -1.58 26.31
C SER A 39 -10.13 -2.79 25.98
N ASP A 40 -10.32 -3.11 24.70
CA ASP A 40 -11.10 -4.29 24.27
C ASP A 40 -10.31 -5.61 24.34
N PHE A 41 -8.97 -5.55 24.45
CA PHE A 41 -8.11 -6.74 24.48
C PHE A 41 -7.87 -7.31 25.88
N THR A 42 -8.29 -6.60 26.93
CA THR A 42 -8.00 -6.95 28.34
C THR A 42 -8.65 -8.25 28.84
N GLY A 43 -9.53 -8.88 28.05
CA GLY A 43 -10.23 -10.12 28.42
C GLY A 43 -9.78 -11.39 27.67
N ALA A 44 -8.86 -11.28 26.71
CA ALA A 44 -8.43 -12.43 25.90
C ALA A 44 -7.21 -13.15 26.50
N ASP A 45 -7.08 -14.45 26.20
CA ASP A 45 -5.96 -15.29 26.64
C ASP A 45 -4.62 -14.63 26.25
N PRO A 46 -3.82 -14.16 27.23
CA PRO A 46 -2.79 -13.14 26.98
C PRO A 46 -1.64 -13.64 26.11
N PHE A 47 -1.44 -14.96 26.03
CA PHE A 47 -0.32 -15.54 25.31
C PHE A 47 -0.62 -15.71 23.81
N LEU A 48 -1.73 -16.39 23.48
CA LEU A 48 -2.05 -16.71 22.08
C LEU A 48 -2.60 -15.50 21.32
N GLY A 49 -3.35 -14.62 22.01
CA GLY A 49 -3.87 -13.39 21.44
C GLY A 49 -2.77 -12.39 21.09
N SER A 50 -1.84 -12.15 22.03
CA SER A 50 -0.75 -11.19 21.83
C SER A 50 0.21 -11.64 20.71
N PHE A 51 0.53 -12.94 20.64
CA PHE A 51 1.40 -13.47 19.58
C PHE A 51 0.76 -13.37 18.19
N SER A 52 -0.50 -13.79 18.05
CA SER A 52 -1.23 -13.69 16.77
C SER A 52 -1.41 -12.23 16.33
N PHE A 53 -1.67 -11.33 17.28
CA PHE A 53 -1.76 -9.90 17.04
C PHE A 53 -0.45 -9.29 16.55
N SER A 54 0.66 -9.62 17.22
CA SER A 54 1.99 -9.15 16.82
C SER A 54 2.37 -9.64 15.41
N CYS A 55 2.16 -10.93 15.11
CA CYS A 55 2.36 -11.47 13.77
C CYS A 55 1.47 -10.79 12.71
N PHE A 56 0.21 -10.49 13.05
CA PHE A 56 -0.69 -9.79 12.14
C PHE A 56 -0.21 -8.38 11.82
N ILE A 57 0.22 -7.60 12.83
CA ILE A 57 0.78 -6.27 12.61
C ILE A 57 2.02 -6.35 11.72
N ILE A 58 2.96 -7.25 12.00
CA ILE A 58 4.19 -7.37 11.21
C ILE A 58 3.87 -7.73 9.75
N ILE A 59 3.00 -8.70 9.52
CA ILE A 59 2.70 -9.16 8.16
C ILE A 59 1.85 -8.13 7.40
N VAL A 60 0.76 -7.65 8.00
CA VAL A 60 -0.22 -6.82 7.27
C VAL A 60 0.22 -5.36 7.23
N VAL A 61 0.65 -4.80 8.36
CA VAL A 61 1.06 -3.38 8.39
C VAL A 61 2.41 -3.23 7.71
N PHE A 62 3.43 -4.03 8.06
CA PHE A 62 4.75 -3.81 7.44
C PHE A 62 4.85 -4.43 6.06
N VAL A 63 4.58 -5.72 5.88
CA VAL A 63 4.83 -6.38 4.58
C VAL A 63 3.81 -5.94 3.53
N CYS A 64 2.51 -5.96 3.82
CA CYS A 64 1.50 -5.59 2.82
C CYS A 64 1.54 -4.08 2.48
N LEU A 65 1.66 -3.17 3.46
CA LEU A 65 1.78 -1.74 3.12
C LEU A 65 3.08 -1.43 2.39
N SER A 66 4.21 -2.04 2.77
CA SER A 66 5.48 -1.82 2.05
C SER A 66 5.40 -2.31 0.60
N MET A 67 4.74 -3.45 0.36
CA MET A 67 4.51 -3.92 -1.01
C MET A 67 3.59 -2.97 -1.79
N PHE A 68 2.52 -2.49 -1.17
CA PHE A 68 1.61 -1.53 -1.79
C PHE A 68 2.30 -0.20 -2.12
N LEU A 69 3.11 0.32 -1.19
CA LEU A 69 3.93 1.50 -1.40
C LEU A 69 4.94 1.28 -2.52
N SER A 70 5.57 0.11 -2.60
CA SER A 70 6.48 -0.22 -3.68
C SER A 70 5.79 -0.23 -5.05
N ILE A 71 4.56 -0.74 -5.14
CA ILE A 71 3.78 -0.75 -6.39
C ILE A 71 3.41 0.68 -6.80
N ILE A 72 2.96 1.51 -5.85
CA ILE A 72 2.68 2.93 -6.11
C ILE A 72 3.94 3.65 -6.57
N ASN A 73 5.05 3.44 -5.87
CA ASN A 73 6.33 4.04 -6.19
C ASN A 73 6.79 3.65 -7.61
N ASP A 74 6.71 2.38 -7.96
CA ASP A 74 7.03 1.88 -9.30
C ASP A 74 6.13 2.53 -10.38
N GLY A 75 4.83 2.66 -10.10
CA GLY A 75 3.89 3.36 -10.99
C GLY A 75 4.23 4.83 -11.20
N PHE A 76 4.63 5.55 -10.14
CA PHE A 76 5.07 6.95 -10.25
C PHE A 76 6.36 7.07 -11.07
N HIS A 77 7.36 6.22 -10.79
CA HIS A 77 8.61 6.20 -11.56
C HIS A 77 8.38 5.87 -13.03
N HIS A 78 7.44 4.97 -13.33
CA HIS A 78 7.08 4.64 -14.70
C HIS A 78 6.50 5.85 -15.45
N VAL A 79 5.60 6.61 -14.83
CA VAL A 79 5.02 7.82 -15.43
C VAL A 79 6.08 8.92 -15.60
N GLU A 80 6.96 9.10 -14.61
CA GLU A 80 8.05 10.07 -14.67
C GLU A 80 9.03 9.75 -15.80
N GLN A 81 9.45 8.48 -15.95
CA GLN A 81 10.33 8.06 -17.04
C GLN A 81 9.71 8.30 -18.42
N ASN A 82 8.43 7.96 -18.61
CA ASN A 82 7.71 8.24 -19.87
C ASN A 82 7.65 9.75 -20.17
N SER A 83 7.54 10.59 -19.12
CA SER A 83 7.51 12.05 -19.27
C SER A 83 8.86 12.62 -19.71
N ILE A 84 9.94 12.11 -19.12
CA ILE A 84 11.32 12.48 -19.48
C ILE A 84 11.66 12.03 -20.90
N GLU A 85 11.31 10.80 -21.27
CA GLU A 85 11.53 10.27 -22.63
C GLU A 85 10.82 11.13 -23.68
N ASN A 86 9.57 11.52 -23.42
CA ASN A 86 8.80 12.38 -24.32
C ASN A 86 9.44 13.77 -24.45
N GLN A 87 9.92 14.37 -23.36
CA GLN A 87 10.66 15.64 -23.39
C GLN A 87 11.99 15.53 -24.17
N GLN A 88 12.73 14.43 -24.02
CA GLN A 88 13.97 14.20 -24.76
C GLN A 88 13.71 14.10 -26.26
N ILE A 89 12.67 13.35 -26.67
CA ILE A 89 12.28 13.22 -28.08
C ILE A 89 11.86 14.59 -28.66
N LEU A 90 11.07 15.38 -27.92
CA LEU A 90 10.67 16.72 -28.34
C LEU A 90 11.88 17.67 -28.51
N SER A 91 12.83 17.64 -27.57
CA SER A 91 14.06 18.44 -27.66
C SER A 91 14.92 18.03 -28.86
N TYR A 92 14.98 16.73 -29.18
CA TYR A 92 15.71 16.21 -30.31
C TYR A 92 15.07 16.63 -31.65
N ILE A 93 13.74 16.52 -31.76
CA ILE A 93 12.99 16.95 -32.94
C ILE A 93 13.13 18.47 -33.13
N LEU A 94 12.98 19.27 -32.06
CA LEU A 94 13.15 20.73 -32.12
C LEU A 94 14.56 21.14 -32.54
N THR A 95 15.59 20.48 -32.00
CA THR A 95 16.99 20.78 -32.36
C THR A 95 17.27 20.46 -33.84
N LYS A 96 16.75 19.33 -34.34
CA LYS A 96 16.84 18.98 -35.76
C LYS A 96 16.09 19.98 -36.65
N PHE A 97 14.89 20.40 -36.25
CA PHE A 97 14.10 21.40 -36.98
C PHE A 97 14.81 22.75 -37.04
N LEU A 98 15.29 23.27 -35.89
CA LEU A 98 16.06 24.52 -35.81
C LEU A 98 17.33 24.50 -36.67
N SER A 99 18.03 23.36 -36.71
CA SER A 99 19.23 23.19 -37.53
C SER A 99 18.92 23.21 -39.03
N TRP A 100 17.81 22.61 -39.46
CA TRP A 100 17.36 22.64 -40.84
C TRP A 100 16.96 24.06 -41.27
N THR A 101 16.17 24.76 -40.46
CA THR A 101 15.74 26.14 -40.75
C THR A 101 16.92 27.11 -40.78
N ARG A 102 17.92 26.93 -39.90
CA ARG A 102 19.15 27.72 -39.90
C ARG A 102 20.01 27.47 -41.14
N LYS A 103 20.10 26.22 -41.63
CA LYS A 103 20.82 25.91 -42.88
C LYS A 103 20.14 26.48 -44.12
N ASN A 104 18.82 26.55 -44.14
CA ASN A 104 18.06 27.07 -45.28
C ASN A 104 18.16 28.61 -45.43
N ILE A 105 18.44 29.32 -44.33
CA ILE A 105 18.62 30.79 -44.31
C ILE A 105 20.05 31.23 -44.73
N LEU A 106 21.06 30.37 -44.63
CA LEU A 106 22.46 30.66 -45.00
C LEU A 106 22.79 30.38 -46.49
N TYR A 107 21.81 29.96 -47.27
CA TYR A 107 21.92 29.68 -48.73
C TYR A 107 21.08 30.66 -49.59
N ILE A 108 20.74 31.82 -49.03
CA ILE A 108 20.25 33.04 -49.71
C ILE A 108 21.29 34.12 -49.47
#